data_AF-A0A2H0XVM0-F1
#
_entry.id   AF-A0A2H0XVM0-F1
#
_cell.length_a   1.000
_cell.length_b   1.000
_cell.length_c   1.000
_cell.angle_alpha   90.00
_cell.angle_beta   90.00
_cell.angle_gamma   90.00
#
_symmetry.space_group_name_H-M   'P 1'
#
loop_
_entity.id
_entity.type
_entity.pdbx_description
1 polymer ?
#
loop_
_entity_poly.entity_id
_entity_poly.type
_entity_poly.pdbx_seq_one_letter_code
_entity_poly.pdbx_strand_id
1 'polypeptide(L)'
;MYIHGYGISLDRYSMDIYNICVSICFMGKGVVNMGKHIGIIGSRKLPDNFCSHVGEVISCLLAKGCYVNSGGAIGADSYVISALLRMGKSYRGVIYSAWSYFSGFPYSARKDIGEFAKKGGRIDWGTVLPDPTRQEVVAGLLGRNRRLVENSDALIAYLYGESRGTMYTIKEAIKKGIPIVVFACDPISSRLYQDLDRQVGSQIKILKIGAQSTPNKLFV
;
A
#
# COMPACT_ATOMS: atom_id res chain seq x y z
N MET A 1 -41.47 -10.49 9.73
CA MET A 1 -40.13 -10.86 10.24
C MET A 1 -39.16 -9.77 9.78
N TYR A 2 -38.83 -8.85 10.67
CA TYR A 2 -38.01 -7.67 10.35
C TYR A 2 -36.54 -8.09 10.28
N ILE A 3 -35.94 -7.99 9.09
CA ILE A 3 -34.49 -8.09 8.93
C ILE A 3 -33.93 -6.68 9.13
N HIS A 4 -33.36 -6.42 10.30
CA HIS A 4 -32.60 -5.20 10.55
C HIS A 4 -31.29 -5.26 9.75
N GLY A 5 -31.23 -4.50 8.66
CA GLY A 5 -30.00 -4.24 7.93
C GLY A 5 -29.08 -3.34 8.76
N TYR A 6 -27.93 -3.88 9.18
CA TYR A 6 -26.82 -3.06 9.66
C TYR A 6 -26.17 -2.35 8.48
N GLY A 7 -26.78 -1.23 8.07
CA GLY A 7 -26.18 -0.26 7.17
C GLY A 7 -25.07 0.49 7.88
N ILE A 8 -23.84 -0.02 7.83
CA ILE A 8 -22.66 0.79 8.09
C ILE A 8 -22.34 1.54 6.79
N SER A 9 -22.43 2.86 6.86
CA SER A 9 -22.36 3.82 5.75
C SER A 9 -21.17 3.58 4.80
N LEU A 10 -21.48 3.03 3.62
CA LEU A 10 -20.63 3.05 2.42
C LEU A 10 -20.23 4.49 2.03
N ASP A 11 -21.03 5.49 2.43
CA ASP A 11 -20.80 6.90 2.07
C ASP A 11 -19.51 7.48 2.67
N ARG A 12 -19.12 7.07 3.88
CA ARG A 12 -17.87 7.58 4.49
C ARG A 12 -16.62 7.06 3.78
N TYR A 13 -16.58 5.77 3.45
CA TYR A 13 -15.47 5.18 2.69
C TYR A 13 -15.38 5.75 1.27
N SER A 14 -16.52 5.91 0.61
CA SER A 14 -16.58 6.49 -0.74
C SER A 14 -16.06 7.94 -0.75
N MET A 15 -16.43 8.74 0.25
CA MET A 15 -15.90 10.09 0.44
C MET A 15 -14.40 10.10 0.73
N ASP A 16 -13.90 9.22 1.59
CA ASP A 16 -12.47 9.14 1.89
C ASP A 16 -11.66 8.77 0.65
N ILE A 17 -12.07 7.74 -0.09
CA ILE A 17 -11.40 7.29 -1.32
C ILE A 17 -11.44 8.39 -2.38
N TYR A 18 -12.59 9.04 -2.59
CA TYR A 18 -12.70 10.17 -3.49
C TYR A 18 -11.76 11.30 -3.08
N ASN A 19 -11.74 11.67 -1.80
CA ASN A 19 -10.87 12.70 -1.26
C ASN A 19 -9.39 12.34 -1.36
N ILE A 20 -9.02 11.07 -1.27
CA ILE A 20 -7.64 10.59 -1.49
C ILE A 20 -7.25 10.75 -2.94
N CYS A 21 -8.11 10.26 -3.84
CA CYS A 21 -7.92 10.34 -5.27
C CYS A 21 -7.83 11.79 -5.73
N VAL A 22 -8.60 12.68 -5.13
CA VAL A 22 -8.51 14.13 -5.34
C VAL A 22 -7.20 14.64 -4.72
N SER A 23 -6.91 14.38 -3.45
CA SER A 23 -5.71 14.93 -2.78
C SER A 23 -4.42 14.53 -3.51
N ILE A 24 -4.24 13.25 -3.86
CA ILE A 24 -3.03 12.75 -4.53
C ILE A 24 -2.92 13.28 -5.97
N CYS A 25 -4.04 13.40 -6.69
CA CYS A 25 -3.99 13.88 -8.07
C CYS A 25 -3.84 15.41 -8.15
N PHE A 26 -4.38 16.16 -7.19
CA PHE A 26 -4.42 17.63 -7.17
C PHE A 26 -3.37 18.29 -6.25
N MET A 27 -2.53 17.54 -5.52
CA MET A 27 -1.40 18.07 -4.74
C MET A 27 -0.23 18.62 -5.60
N GLY A 28 -0.57 19.38 -6.63
CA GLY A 28 0.33 20.11 -7.53
C GLY A 28 -0.48 20.74 -8.66
N LYS A 29 -0.56 22.07 -8.68
CA LYS A 29 -1.12 22.94 -9.75
C LYS A 29 -2.10 22.28 -10.73
N GLY A 30 -3.34 22.01 -10.28
CA GLY A 30 -4.56 22.03 -11.11
C GLY A 30 -4.73 21.04 -12.29
N VAL A 31 -3.74 20.21 -12.62
CA VAL A 31 -3.81 19.29 -13.77
C VAL A 31 -3.62 17.85 -13.33
N VAL A 32 -4.58 16.98 -13.64
CA VAL A 32 -4.44 15.53 -13.48
C VAL A 32 -3.40 15.06 -14.49
N ASN A 33 -2.13 15.01 -14.07
CA ASN A 33 -1.07 14.43 -14.89
C ASN A 33 -1.29 12.92 -14.98
N MET A 34 -1.67 12.47 -16.18
CA MET A 34 -1.67 11.04 -16.52
C MET A 34 -0.26 10.46 -16.35
N GLY A 35 -0.17 9.21 -15.90
CA GLY A 35 1.11 8.52 -15.79
C GLY A 35 1.88 8.73 -14.49
N LYS A 36 1.30 9.37 -13.46
CA LYS A 36 1.89 9.39 -12.11
C LYS A 36 2.05 7.98 -11.55
N HIS A 37 3.14 7.74 -10.82
CA HIS A 37 3.44 6.51 -10.12
C HIS A 37 3.11 6.63 -8.63
N ILE A 38 2.21 5.81 -8.12
CA ILE A 38 1.76 5.88 -6.73
C ILE A 38 2.26 4.65 -5.97
N GLY A 39 3.09 4.87 -4.95
CA GLY A 39 3.56 3.81 -4.07
C GLY A 39 2.47 3.38 -3.10
N ILE A 40 2.15 2.09 -3.06
CA ILE A 40 1.25 1.50 -2.07
C ILE A 40 2.02 0.48 -1.25
N ILE A 41 2.09 0.75 0.04
CA ILE A 41 2.83 -0.05 1.02
C ILE A 41 1.95 -0.33 2.24
N GLY A 42 2.36 -1.30 3.06
CA GLY A 42 1.76 -1.43 4.37
C GLY A 42 2.24 -2.62 5.18
N SER A 43 1.52 -2.85 6.27
CA SER A 43 1.83 -3.92 7.20
C SER A 43 1.73 -5.30 6.55
N ARG A 44 2.71 -6.16 6.86
CA ARG A 44 2.66 -7.60 6.53
C ARG A 44 1.55 -8.34 7.27
N LYS A 45 1.01 -7.73 8.34
CA LYS A 45 -0.08 -8.25 9.15
C LYS A 45 -1.40 -7.51 8.91
N LEU A 46 -1.53 -6.79 7.80
CA LEU A 46 -2.75 -6.05 7.50
C LEU A 46 -3.94 -7.04 7.40
N PRO A 47 -5.01 -6.88 8.18
CA PRO A 47 -6.11 -7.84 8.18
C PRO A 47 -6.86 -7.91 6.84
N ASP A 48 -7.46 -9.07 6.55
CA ASP A 48 -8.10 -9.36 5.26
C ASP A 48 -9.28 -8.44 4.93
N ASN A 49 -9.96 -7.89 5.94
CA ASN A 49 -11.07 -6.95 5.74
C ASN A 49 -10.63 -5.62 5.08
N PHE A 50 -9.33 -5.32 5.01
CA PHE A 50 -8.80 -4.18 4.25
C PHE A 50 -8.53 -4.50 2.77
N CYS A 51 -8.64 -5.75 2.34
CA CYS A 51 -8.35 -6.16 0.96
C CYS A 51 -9.29 -5.47 -0.05
N SER A 52 -10.59 -5.38 0.25
CA SER A 52 -11.57 -4.67 -0.60
C SER A 52 -11.20 -3.20 -0.73
N HIS A 53 -10.95 -2.53 0.39
CA HIS A 53 -10.60 -1.12 0.44
C HIS A 53 -9.29 -0.80 -0.31
N VAL A 54 -8.25 -1.64 -0.18
CA VAL A 54 -7.02 -1.51 -1.00
C VAL A 54 -7.36 -1.62 -2.49
N GLY A 55 -8.24 -2.56 -2.85
CA GLY A 55 -8.75 -2.71 -4.21
C GLY A 55 -9.48 -1.47 -4.72
N GLU A 56 -10.34 -0.85 -3.92
CA GLU A 56 -11.08 0.36 -4.29
C GLU A 56 -10.14 1.55 -4.53
N VAL A 57 -9.15 1.74 -3.65
CA VAL A 57 -8.10 2.75 -3.84
C VAL A 57 -7.35 2.53 -5.16
N ILE A 58 -6.93 1.29 -5.46
CA ILE A 58 -6.26 0.96 -6.72
C ILE A 58 -7.16 1.23 -7.92
N SER A 59 -8.42 0.80 -7.87
CA SER A 59 -9.40 1.05 -8.93
C SER A 59 -9.50 2.54 -9.24
N CYS A 60 -9.59 3.37 -8.19
CA CYS A 60 -9.67 4.81 -8.33
C CYS A 60 -8.40 5.43 -8.94
N LEU A 61 -7.20 4.99 -8.51
CA LEU A 61 -5.93 5.44 -9.08
C LEU A 61 -5.80 5.07 -10.56
N LEU A 62 -6.18 3.83 -10.92
CA LEU A 62 -6.12 3.35 -12.30
C LEU A 62 -7.11 4.09 -13.20
N ALA A 63 -8.30 4.40 -12.71
CA ALA A 63 -9.30 5.20 -13.42
C ALA A 63 -8.79 6.62 -13.75
N LYS A 64 -7.85 7.14 -12.95
CA LYS A 64 -7.17 8.43 -13.18
C LYS A 64 -5.89 8.30 -14.04
N GLY A 65 -5.60 7.11 -14.55
CA GLY A 65 -4.46 6.86 -15.41
C GLY A 65 -3.12 6.75 -14.69
N CYS A 66 -3.13 6.52 -13.37
CA CYS A 66 -1.91 6.30 -12.59
C CYS A 66 -1.35 4.89 -12.77
N TYR A 67 -0.07 4.74 -12.43
CA TYR A 67 0.62 3.48 -12.20
C TYR A 67 0.73 3.20 -10.70
N VAL A 68 0.80 1.93 -10.32
CA VAL A 68 0.89 1.50 -8.92
C VAL A 68 2.24 0.81 -8.68
N ASN A 69 2.96 1.28 -7.67
CA ASN A 69 4.23 0.70 -7.23
C ASN A 69 4.01 -0.05 -5.90
N SER A 70 4.56 -1.25 -5.74
CA SER A 70 4.52 -1.98 -4.46
C SER A 70 5.76 -2.84 -4.25
N GLY A 71 5.89 -3.48 -3.08
CA GLY A 71 7.10 -4.17 -2.64
C GLY A 71 7.09 -5.69 -2.74
N GLY A 72 5.96 -6.29 -3.13
CA GLY A 72 5.82 -7.75 -3.26
C GLY A 72 5.92 -8.53 -1.95
N ALA A 73 5.70 -7.88 -0.80
CA ALA A 73 5.57 -8.56 0.48
C ALA A 73 4.18 -9.24 0.63
N ILE A 74 3.98 -9.92 1.76
CA ILE A 74 2.65 -10.33 2.22
C ILE A 74 1.88 -9.15 2.82
N GLY A 75 0.58 -9.29 3.04
CA GLY A 75 -0.27 -8.26 3.64
C GLY A 75 -0.68 -7.21 2.59
N ALA A 76 -0.48 -5.94 2.90
CA ALA A 76 -0.88 -4.83 2.01
C ALA A 76 -0.39 -5.02 0.56
N ASP A 77 0.89 -5.33 0.37
CA ASP A 77 1.49 -5.53 -0.95
C ASP A 77 0.82 -6.69 -1.72
N SER A 78 0.43 -7.77 -1.04
CA SER A 78 -0.31 -8.87 -1.67
C SER A 78 -1.72 -8.48 -2.09
N TYR A 79 -2.40 -7.60 -1.32
CA TYR A 79 -3.70 -7.07 -1.73
C TYR A 79 -3.58 -6.18 -2.97
N VAL A 80 -2.48 -5.44 -3.11
CA VAL A 80 -2.18 -4.66 -4.32
C VAL A 80 -2.06 -5.56 -5.54
N ILE A 81 -1.24 -6.61 -5.46
CA ILE A 81 -1.03 -7.56 -6.55
C ILE A 81 -2.34 -8.24 -6.93
N SER A 82 -3.09 -8.74 -5.93
CA SER A 82 -4.39 -9.39 -6.13
C SER A 82 -5.41 -8.48 -6.80
N ALA A 83 -5.47 -7.20 -6.41
CA ALA A 83 -6.34 -6.23 -7.05
C ALA A 83 -5.98 -6.00 -8.53
N LEU A 84 -4.69 -5.80 -8.83
CA LEU A 84 -4.22 -5.61 -10.21
C LEU A 84 -4.50 -6.85 -11.10
N LEU A 85 -4.28 -8.05 -10.56
CA LEU A 85 -4.58 -9.31 -11.23
C LEU A 85 -6.08 -9.47 -11.52
N ARG A 86 -6.93 -9.23 -10.50
CA ARG A 86 -8.38 -9.33 -10.61
C ARG A 86 -8.96 -8.35 -11.64
N MET A 87 -8.38 -7.15 -11.71
CA MET A 87 -8.80 -6.12 -12.68
C MET A 87 -8.22 -6.33 -14.09
N GLY A 88 -7.30 -7.28 -14.28
CA GLY A 88 -6.59 -7.44 -15.56
C GLY A 88 -5.70 -6.24 -15.90
N LYS A 89 -5.16 -5.56 -14.88
CA LYS A 89 -4.38 -4.31 -15.02
C LYS A 89 -2.94 -4.46 -14.53
N SER A 90 -2.36 -5.66 -14.56
CA SER A 90 -0.98 -5.90 -14.12
C SER A 90 0.04 -5.01 -14.83
N TYR A 91 -0.15 -4.70 -16.12
CA TYR A 91 0.69 -3.78 -16.89
C TYR A 91 0.77 -2.34 -16.34
N ARG A 92 -0.12 -1.96 -15.41
CA ARG A 92 -0.08 -0.69 -14.68
C ARG A 92 0.67 -0.77 -13.35
N GLY A 93 1.23 -1.93 -13.01
CA GLY A 93 1.94 -2.17 -11.77
C GLY A 93 3.44 -2.31 -11.95
N VAL A 94 4.20 -1.89 -10.92
CA VAL A 94 5.62 -2.21 -10.75
C VAL A 94 5.85 -2.78 -9.35
N ILE A 95 6.47 -3.97 -9.27
CA ILE A 95 6.90 -4.57 -8.00
C ILE A 95 8.40 -4.37 -7.81
N TYR A 96 8.77 -3.65 -6.76
CA TYR A 96 10.16 -3.46 -6.37
C TYR A 96 10.60 -4.59 -5.46
N SER A 97 11.50 -5.44 -5.96
CA SER A 97 12.05 -6.57 -5.23
C SER A 97 13.32 -6.19 -4.47
N ALA A 98 13.56 -6.79 -3.31
CA ALA A 98 14.91 -6.78 -2.70
C ALA A 98 15.81 -7.83 -3.35
N TRP A 99 15.19 -8.87 -3.89
CA TRP A 99 15.82 -10.08 -4.40
C TRP A 99 16.18 -9.92 -5.88
N SER A 100 17.28 -10.56 -6.29
CA SER A 100 17.65 -10.74 -7.70
C SER A 100 16.97 -11.94 -8.36
N TYR A 101 16.20 -12.71 -7.58
CA TYR A 101 15.63 -13.99 -7.99
C TYR A 101 14.22 -14.20 -7.38
N PHE A 102 13.41 -15.01 -8.07
CA PHE A 102 11.98 -15.14 -7.75
C PHE A 102 11.70 -15.85 -6.42
N SER A 103 12.49 -16.87 -6.06
CA SER A 103 12.29 -17.59 -4.80
C SER A 103 12.66 -16.76 -3.55
N GLY A 104 13.24 -15.57 -3.72
CA GLY A 104 13.44 -14.62 -2.62
C GLY A 104 12.12 -14.04 -2.07
N PHE A 105 11.07 -13.96 -2.90
CA PHE A 105 9.75 -13.53 -2.44
C PHE A 105 9.15 -14.49 -1.40
N PRO A 106 8.29 -13.98 -0.49
CA PRO A 106 7.56 -14.83 0.45
C PRO A 106 6.79 -15.94 -0.28
N TYR A 107 6.84 -17.17 0.25
CA TYR A 107 6.27 -18.35 -0.42
C TYR A 107 4.83 -18.14 -0.90
N SER A 108 3.97 -17.57 -0.05
CA SER A 108 2.56 -17.30 -0.36
C SER A 108 2.35 -16.26 -1.47
N ALA A 109 3.29 -15.33 -1.67
CA ALA A 109 3.19 -14.28 -2.69
C ALA A 109 3.76 -14.72 -4.05
N ARG A 110 4.58 -15.78 -4.09
CA ARG A 110 5.29 -16.21 -5.31
C ARG A 110 4.33 -16.47 -6.47
N LYS A 111 3.26 -17.23 -6.26
CA LYS A 111 2.30 -17.55 -7.33
C LYS A 111 1.73 -16.28 -7.97
N ASP A 112 1.26 -15.35 -7.16
CA ASP A 112 0.62 -14.12 -7.63
C ASP A 112 1.62 -13.18 -8.31
N ILE A 113 2.86 -13.10 -7.82
CA ILE A 113 3.93 -12.32 -8.47
C ILE A 113 4.25 -12.90 -9.85
N GLY A 114 4.27 -14.23 -9.99
CA GLY A 114 4.50 -14.90 -11.26
C GLY A 114 3.40 -14.62 -12.26
N GLU A 115 2.15 -14.77 -11.83
CA GLU A 115 0.98 -14.43 -12.66
C GLU A 115 0.95 -12.94 -13.01
N PHE A 116 1.34 -12.07 -12.08
CA PHE A 116 1.43 -10.64 -12.31
C PHE A 116 2.43 -10.31 -13.41
N ALA A 117 3.62 -10.91 -13.37
CA ALA A 117 4.64 -10.75 -14.42
C ALA A 117 4.15 -11.28 -15.78
N LYS A 118 3.55 -12.48 -15.81
CA LYS A 118 2.99 -13.06 -17.05
C LYS A 118 1.92 -12.18 -17.68
N LYS A 119 1.15 -11.43 -16.88
CA LYS A 119 0.11 -10.49 -17.36
C LYS A 119 0.65 -9.09 -17.67
N GLY A 120 1.96 -8.97 -17.91
CA GLY A 120 2.61 -7.72 -18.32
C GLY A 120 3.01 -6.79 -17.17
N GLY A 121 2.86 -7.23 -15.92
CA GLY A 121 3.35 -6.48 -14.77
C GLY A 121 4.88 -6.45 -14.73
N ARG A 122 5.44 -5.31 -14.30
CA ARG A 122 6.90 -5.13 -14.26
C ARG A 122 7.44 -5.49 -12.88
N ILE A 123 8.57 -6.17 -12.84
CA ILE A 123 9.33 -6.40 -11.61
C ILE A 123 10.65 -5.65 -11.74
N ASP A 124 10.90 -4.72 -10.82
CA ASP A 124 12.21 -4.09 -10.66
C ASP A 124 13.02 -4.90 -9.65
N TRP A 125 13.94 -5.71 -10.18
CA TRP A 125 14.74 -6.65 -9.41
C TRP A 125 15.74 -5.93 -8.50
N GLY A 126 16.01 -6.53 -7.35
CA GLY A 126 17.03 -6.06 -6.41
C GLY A 126 18.34 -6.79 -6.58
N THR A 127 19.26 -6.56 -5.65
CA THR A 127 20.63 -7.09 -5.70
C THR A 127 20.89 -8.22 -4.70
N VAL A 128 19.93 -8.55 -3.82
CA VAL A 128 20.13 -9.63 -2.84
C VAL A 128 20.21 -10.96 -3.60
N LEU A 129 21.36 -11.61 -3.49
CA LEU A 129 21.67 -12.91 -4.08
C LEU A 129 21.09 -14.06 -3.22
N PRO A 130 21.03 -15.30 -3.75
CA PRO A 130 20.73 -16.48 -2.95
C PRO A 130 21.68 -16.66 -1.76
N ASP A 131 21.20 -17.33 -0.72
CA ASP A 131 21.92 -17.59 0.53
C ASP A 131 22.54 -16.35 1.22
N PRO A 132 21.79 -15.23 1.32
CA PRO A 132 22.32 -13.99 1.86
C PRO A 132 22.47 -14.06 3.38
N THR A 133 23.43 -13.32 3.90
CA THR A 133 23.48 -12.99 5.32
C THR A 133 22.28 -12.14 5.73
N ARG A 134 21.96 -12.16 7.03
CA ARG A 134 20.89 -11.32 7.57
C ARG A 134 21.10 -9.83 7.29
N GLN A 135 22.35 -9.35 7.31
CA GLN A 135 22.68 -7.95 7.07
C GLN A 135 22.38 -7.57 5.62
N GLU A 136 22.73 -8.42 4.65
CA GLU A 136 22.42 -8.21 3.23
C GLU A 136 20.91 -8.21 2.98
N VAL A 137 20.15 -9.10 3.63
CA VAL A 137 18.69 -9.09 3.54
C VAL A 137 18.10 -7.77 4.04
N VAL A 138 18.54 -7.30 5.21
CA VAL A 138 18.05 -6.03 5.78
C VAL A 138 18.43 -4.86 4.87
N ALA A 139 19.69 -4.78 4.45
CA ALA A 139 20.16 -3.73 3.55
C ALA A 139 19.38 -3.72 2.23
N GLY A 140 19.15 -4.90 1.63
CA GLY A 140 18.37 -5.05 0.40
C GLY A 140 16.91 -4.65 0.56
N LEU A 141 16.26 -4.99 1.68
CA LEU A 141 14.89 -4.56 1.97
C LEU A 141 14.78 -3.04 2.13
N LEU A 142 15.74 -2.41 2.82
CA LEU A 142 15.78 -0.95 2.97
C LEU A 142 16.10 -0.24 1.65
N GLY A 143 17.06 -0.78 0.87
CA GLY A 143 17.38 -0.30 -0.48
C GLY A 143 16.18 -0.39 -1.42
N ARG A 144 15.44 -1.50 -1.39
CA ARG A 144 14.20 -1.67 -2.14
C ARG A 144 13.15 -0.63 -1.76
N ASN A 145 12.96 -0.33 -0.48
CA ASN A 145 11.99 0.68 -0.04
C ASN A 145 12.36 2.08 -0.54
N ARG A 146 13.65 2.44 -0.52
CA ARG A 146 14.15 3.70 -1.09
C ARG A 146 13.86 3.80 -2.58
N ARG A 147 14.20 2.76 -3.36
CA ARG A 147 13.91 2.73 -4.81
C ARG A 147 12.42 2.89 -5.13
N LEU A 148 11.55 2.24 -4.35
CA LEU A 148 10.10 2.41 -4.49
C LEU A 148 9.70 3.87 -4.31
N VAL A 149 10.20 4.54 -3.26
CA VAL A 149 9.92 5.95 -2.97
C VAL A 149 10.48 6.88 -4.05
N GLU A 150 11.73 6.66 -4.46
CA GLU A 150 12.42 7.43 -5.52
C GLU A 150 11.63 7.41 -6.82
N ASN A 151 10.96 6.30 -7.14
CA ASN A 151 10.16 6.14 -8.35
C ASN A 151 8.65 6.36 -8.14
N SER A 152 8.24 6.95 -7.01
CA SER A 152 6.84 7.28 -6.72
C SER A 152 6.64 8.79 -6.59
N ASP A 153 5.56 9.31 -7.18
CA ASP A 153 5.14 10.71 -7.09
C ASP A 153 4.32 11.01 -5.83
N ALA A 154 3.73 9.97 -5.24
CA ALA A 154 3.06 10.01 -3.94
C ALA A 154 3.08 8.63 -3.28
N LEU A 155 2.80 8.57 -1.98
CA LEU A 155 2.78 7.34 -1.20
C LEU A 155 1.44 7.16 -0.48
N ILE A 156 0.91 5.94 -0.51
CA ILE A 156 -0.22 5.48 0.29
C ILE A 156 0.27 4.37 1.22
N ALA A 157 0.08 4.52 2.52
CA ALA A 157 0.54 3.57 3.52
C ALA A 157 -0.60 3.01 4.36
N TYR A 158 -0.71 1.68 4.44
CA TYR A 158 -1.63 0.97 5.34
C TYR A 158 -0.91 0.49 6.59
N LEU A 159 -1.26 1.07 7.73
CA LEU A 159 -0.59 0.81 9.00
C LEU A 159 -1.44 -0.04 9.92
N TYR A 160 -0.87 -1.16 10.35
CA TYR A 160 -1.48 -2.06 11.31
C TYR A 160 -0.40 -2.65 12.21
N GLY A 161 -0.59 -2.52 13.52
CA GLY A 161 0.37 -2.83 14.56
C GLY A 161 1.70 -2.10 14.40
N GLU A 162 2.75 -2.69 14.96
CA GLU A 162 4.11 -2.20 14.76
C GLU A 162 4.62 -2.58 13.37
N SER A 163 4.72 -1.59 12.48
CA SER A 163 5.19 -1.78 11.10
C SER A 163 6.46 -0.97 10.81
N ARG A 164 7.59 -1.43 11.36
CA ARG A 164 8.90 -0.75 11.22
C ARG A 164 9.30 -0.52 9.76
N GLY A 165 9.04 -1.49 8.88
CA GLY A 165 9.34 -1.38 7.45
C GLY A 165 8.51 -0.29 6.76
N THR A 166 7.21 -0.24 7.04
CA THR A 166 6.32 0.79 6.49
C THR A 166 6.71 2.18 7.01
N MET A 167 6.99 2.28 8.31
CA MET A 167 7.47 3.52 8.94
C MET A 167 8.76 4.02 8.30
N TYR A 168 9.72 3.13 8.04
CA TYR A 168 10.95 3.49 7.35
C TYR A 168 10.63 4.09 5.97
N THR A 169 9.77 3.44 5.18
CA THR A 169 9.40 3.93 3.85
C THR A 169 8.68 5.29 3.90
N ILE A 170 7.80 5.50 4.88
CA ILE A 170 7.16 6.81 5.11
C ILE A 170 8.23 7.87 5.37
N LYS A 171 9.22 7.61 6.23
CA LYS A 171 10.32 8.54 6.49
C LYS A 171 11.13 8.87 5.24
N GLU A 172 11.38 7.89 4.37
CA GLU A 172 12.04 8.15 3.08
C GLU A 172 11.18 9.02 2.16
N ALA A 173 9.86 8.82 2.13
CA ALA A 173 8.95 9.67 1.36
C ALA A 173 8.88 11.11 1.88
N ILE A 174 8.94 11.30 3.20
CA ILE A 174 9.05 12.62 3.83
C ILE A 174 10.35 13.31 3.39
N LYS A 175 11.47 12.61 3.47
CA LYS A 175 12.77 13.13 3.00
C LYS A 175 12.74 13.53 1.52
N LYS A 176 12.04 12.75 0.69
CA LYS A 176 11.84 13.05 -0.73
C LYS A 176 10.90 14.25 -0.94
N GLY A 177 10.05 14.58 0.02
CA GLY A 177 9.06 15.65 -0.09
C GLY A 177 7.88 15.30 -1.00
N ILE A 178 7.52 14.02 -1.11
CA ILE A 178 6.33 13.59 -1.86
C ILE A 178 5.09 13.52 -0.96
N PRO A 179 3.88 13.78 -1.49
CA PRO A 179 2.64 13.63 -0.74
C PRO A 179 2.45 12.22 -0.16
N ILE A 180 1.97 12.15 1.08
CA ILE A 180 1.74 10.88 1.78
C ILE A 180 0.31 10.83 2.32
N VAL A 181 -0.40 9.75 1.98
CA VAL A 181 -1.66 9.40 2.62
C VAL A 181 -1.44 8.18 3.51
N VAL A 182 -1.85 8.28 4.77
CA VAL A 182 -1.67 7.22 5.75
C VAL A 182 -3.02 6.74 6.25
N PHE A 183 -3.27 5.44 6.13
CA PHE A 183 -4.41 4.77 6.74
C PHE A 183 -3.98 4.10 8.04
N ALA A 184 -4.45 4.63 9.17
CA ALA A 184 -4.30 3.99 10.46
C ALA A 184 -5.40 2.94 10.64
N CYS A 185 -5.04 1.66 10.55
CA CYS A 185 -5.97 0.51 10.53
C CYS A 185 -6.22 -0.10 11.91
N ASP A 186 -5.57 0.42 12.96
CA ASP A 186 -5.82 0.03 14.35
C ASP A 186 -5.57 1.19 15.34
N PRO A 187 -6.01 1.06 16.61
CA PRO A 187 -5.79 2.10 17.62
C PRO A 187 -4.31 2.36 17.94
N ILE A 188 -3.45 1.34 17.81
CA ILE A 188 -2.01 1.44 18.14
C ILE A 188 -1.29 2.32 17.10
N SER A 189 -1.50 2.04 15.82
CA SER A 189 -0.99 2.86 14.71
C SER A 189 -1.52 4.29 14.76
N SER A 190 -2.77 4.48 15.23
CA SER A 190 -3.31 5.83 15.40
C SER A 190 -2.53 6.68 16.40
N ARG A 191 -1.95 6.08 17.46
CA ARG A 191 -1.16 6.81 18.48
C ARG A 191 0.25 7.10 18.01
N LEU A 192 0.92 6.09 17.44
CA LEU A 192 2.30 6.19 16.95
C LEU A 192 2.51 7.32 15.93
N TYR A 193 1.45 7.76 15.25
CA TYR A 193 1.56 8.71 14.14
C TYR A 193 1.02 10.10 14.44
N GLN A 194 0.36 10.33 15.57
CA GLN A 194 0.11 11.70 16.04
C GLN A 194 1.42 12.45 16.25
N ASP A 195 2.50 11.74 16.61
CA ASP A 195 3.82 12.33 16.78
C ASP A 195 4.51 12.64 15.44
N LEU A 196 4.20 11.91 14.37
CA LEU A 196 4.69 12.20 13.02
C LEU A 196 3.98 13.38 12.38
N ASP A 197 2.67 13.49 12.56
CA ASP A 197 1.88 14.61 12.04
C ASP A 197 2.43 15.96 12.53
N ARG A 198 2.80 16.02 13.82
CA ARG A 198 3.42 17.22 14.43
C ARG A 198 4.78 17.60 13.81
N GLN A 199 5.50 16.65 13.22
CA GLN A 199 6.86 16.88 12.70
C GLN A 199 6.88 17.32 11.23
N VAL A 200 5.84 17.01 10.46
CA VAL A 200 5.94 16.99 8.98
C VAL A 200 4.99 17.98 8.30
N GLY A 201 4.04 18.57 9.03
CA GLY A 201 3.16 19.61 8.51
C GLY A 201 2.27 19.11 7.36
N SER A 202 2.11 19.91 6.30
CA SER A 202 1.11 19.68 5.23
C SER A 202 1.40 18.53 4.27
N GLN A 203 2.54 17.82 4.40
CA GLN A 203 2.91 16.75 3.46
C GLN A 203 2.18 15.42 3.74
N ILE A 204 1.66 15.22 4.96
CA ILE A 204 1.01 13.99 5.38
C ILE A 204 -0.48 14.24 5.61
N LYS A 205 -1.32 13.38 5.04
CA LYS A 205 -2.74 13.29 5.37
C LYS A 205 -3.02 11.96 6.06
N ILE A 206 -3.37 12.00 7.34
CA ILE A 206 -3.71 10.81 8.11
C ILE A 206 -5.23 10.60 8.07
N LEU A 207 -5.63 9.41 7.66
CA LEU A 207 -7.01 8.95 7.61
C LEU A 207 -7.17 7.78 8.57
N LYS A 208 -8.10 7.93 9.52
CA LYS A 208 -8.44 6.84 10.44
C LYS A 208 -9.50 5.98 9.78
N ILE A 209 -9.18 4.72 9.54
CA ILE A 209 -10.18 3.74 9.13
C ILE A 209 -10.56 2.96 10.36
N GLY A 210 -11.82 3.09 10.78
CA GLY A 210 -12.34 2.26 11.86
C GLY A 210 -12.22 0.79 11.48
N ALA A 211 -11.52 -0.01 12.29
CA ALA A 211 -11.56 -1.46 12.15
C ALA A 211 -13.04 -1.86 12.21
N GLN A 212 -13.55 -2.48 11.14
CA GLN A 212 -14.86 -3.10 11.22
C GLN A 212 -14.83 -4.07 12.41
N SER A 213 -15.81 -3.94 13.31
CA SER A 213 -16.03 -4.89 14.38
C SER A 213 -15.97 -6.29 13.79
N THR A 214 -15.00 -7.10 14.22
CA THR A 214 -14.95 -8.52 13.90
C THR A 214 -16.33 -9.11 14.15
N PRO A 215 -16.92 -9.89 13.21
CA PRO A 215 -18.16 -10.59 13.52
C PRO A 215 -17.90 -11.41 14.78
N ASN A 216 -18.73 -11.20 15.81
CA ASN A 216 -18.67 -11.94 17.06
C ASN A 216 -18.46 -13.41 16.72
N LYS A 217 -17.37 -14.00 17.23
CA LYS A 217 -17.28 -15.45 17.35
C LYS A 217 -18.50 -15.86 18.19
N LEU A 218 -19.54 -16.39 17.54
CA LEU A 218 -20.49 -17.25 18.22
C LEU A 218 -19.64 -18.41 18.75
N PHE A 219 -19.35 -18.36 20.04
CA PHE A 219 -19.09 -19.56 20.79
C PHE A 219 -20.38 -20.38 20.70
N VAL A 220 -20.32 -21.46 19.92
CA VAL A 220 -21.25 -22.59 20.02
C VAL A 220 -20.65 -23.55 21.03
#